data_AF-A0A2G9XND6-F1
#
_entry.id   AF-A0A2G9XND6-F1
#
_cell.length_a   1.000
_cell.length_b   1.000
_cell.length_c   1.000
_cell.angle_alpha   90.00
_cell.angle_beta   90.00
_cell.angle_gamma   90.00
#
_symmetry.space_group_name_H-M   'P 1'
#
loop_
_entity.id
_entity.type
_entity.pdbx_description
1 polymer ?
#
loop_
_entity_poly.entity_id
_entity_poly.type
_entity_poly.pdbx_seq_one_letter_code
_entity_poly.pdbx_strand_id
1 'polypeptide(L)'
;KGRFRQFHQINVEYLGLDDPRVDGEIILLLHHFLQSMGIAGLQLEINSLGCPACRLPFRASILKFLEGKEEGLCEDCKRRLNANPLRILDCKEEKCHKISAPAPRLL
;
A
#
# COMPACT_ATOMS: atom_id res chain seq x y z
N LYS A 1 -4.86 14.11 -13.65
CA LYS A 1 -5.48 15.26 -12.93
C LYS A 1 -5.94 14.74 -11.56
N GLY A 2 -5.85 15.51 -10.47
CA GLY A 2 -6.21 15.05 -9.11
C GLY A 2 -5.17 15.30 -8.01
N ARG A 3 -4.11 16.07 -8.28
CA ARG A 3 -3.11 16.47 -7.29
C ARG A 3 -3.17 17.97 -7.09
N PHE A 4 -3.78 18.40 -5.99
CA PHE A 4 -3.91 19.80 -5.61
C PHE A 4 -2.86 20.15 -4.56
N ARG A 5 -2.38 21.40 -4.56
CA ARG A 5 -1.48 21.91 -3.51
C ARG A 5 -2.20 22.08 -2.17
N GLN A 6 -3.51 22.30 -2.22
CA GLN A 6 -4.41 22.36 -1.07
C GLN A 6 -5.70 21.61 -1.42
N PHE A 7 -6.19 20.78 -0.50
CA PHE A 7 -7.42 20.01 -0.62
C PHE A 7 -7.99 19.73 0.78
N HIS A 8 -9.24 19.27 0.85
CA HIS A 8 -9.92 18.96 2.11
C HIS A 8 -10.14 17.45 2.23
N GLN A 9 -10.06 16.94 3.46
CA GLN A 9 -10.30 15.53 3.77
C GLN A 9 -11.27 15.43 4.93
N ILE A 10 -12.06 14.35 4.92
CA ILE A 10 -12.84 13.89 6.06
C ILE A 10 -12.16 12.60 6.51
N ASN A 11 -11.83 12.50 7.80
CA ASN A 11 -11.11 11.36 8.37
C ASN A 11 -11.89 10.79 9.57
N VAL A 12 -11.68 9.51 9.82
CA VAL A 12 -12.15 8.80 11.02
C VAL A 12 -10.97 8.04 11.58
N GLU A 13 -10.75 8.15 12.89
CA GLU A 13 -9.76 7.40 13.62
C GLU A 13 -10.45 6.69 14.78
N TYR A 14 -10.21 5.38 14.89
CA TYR A 14 -10.57 4.63 16.08
C TYR A 14 -9.30 4.46 16.93
N LEU A 15 -9.35 4.97 18.15
CA LEU A 15 -8.26 4.87 19.12
C LEU A 15 -8.69 3.90 20.22
N GLY A 16 -8.00 2.76 20.36
CA GLY A 16 -8.34 1.78 21.39
C GLY A 16 -8.03 0.35 21.00
N LEU A 17 -9.06 -0.49 21.04
CA LEU A 17 -9.00 -1.94 20.88
C LEU A 17 -8.36 -2.37 19.54
N ASP A 18 -7.42 -3.31 19.63
CA ASP A 18 -6.84 -4.04 18.48
C ASP A 18 -7.76 -5.22 18.13
N ASP A 19 -8.78 -4.97 17.32
CA ASP A 19 -9.78 -5.97 16.91
C ASP A 19 -10.18 -5.81 15.43
N PRO A 20 -10.05 -6.86 14.60
CA PRO A 20 -10.34 -6.78 13.17
C PRO A 20 -11.80 -6.41 12.82
N ARG A 21 -12.73 -6.53 13.78
CA ARG A 21 -14.11 -6.07 13.59
C ARG A 21 -14.19 -4.55 13.45
N VAL A 22 -13.28 -3.82 14.10
CA VAL A 22 -13.19 -2.37 14.00
C VAL A 22 -12.69 -1.95 12.62
N ASP A 23 -11.70 -2.63 12.05
CA ASP A 23 -11.28 -2.41 10.66
C ASP A 23 -12.45 -2.57 9.69
N GLY A 24 -13.25 -3.63 9.88
CA GLY A 24 -14.46 -3.88 9.11
C GLY A 24 -15.50 -2.76 9.26
N GLU A 25 -15.73 -2.28 10.48
CA GLU A 25 -16.67 -1.18 10.75
C GLU A 25 -16.25 0.12 10.04
N ILE A 26 -14.97 0.48 10.10
CA ILE A 26 -14.44 1.69 9.45
C ILE A 26 -14.57 1.59 7.93
N ILE A 27 -14.25 0.42 7.35
CA ILE A 27 -14.40 0.17 5.91
C ILE A 27 -15.88 0.31 5.50
N LEU A 28 -16.80 -0.29 6.26
CA LEU A 28 -18.23 -0.20 5.99
C LEU A 28 -18.77 1.22 6.15
N LEU A 29 -18.29 1.98 7.14
CA LEU A 29 -18.63 3.38 7.34
C LEU A 29 -18.25 4.21 6.11
N LEU A 30 -17.02 4.07 5.61
CA LEU A 30 -16.57 4.76 4.40
C LEU A 30 -17.42 4.36 3.18
N HIS A 31 -17.64 3.06 2.99
CA HIS A 31 -18.43 2.55 1.87
C HIS A 31 -19.86 3.09 1.91
N HIS A 32 -20.53 3.02 3.06
CA HIS A 32 -21.88 3.56 3.25
C HIS A 32 -21.94 5.07 3.02
N PHE A 33 -20.96 5.83 3.51
CA PHE A 33 -20.87 7.26 3.27
C PHE A 33 -20.73 7.60 1.78
N LEU A 34 -19.87 6.89 1.03
CA LEU A 34 -19.72 7.11 -0.41
C LEU A 34 -21.00 6.73 -1.17
N GLN A 35 -21.65 5.63 -0.80
CA GLN A 35 -22.92 5.21 -1.41
C GLN A 35 -24.06 6.19 -1.13
N SER A 36 -24.16 6.74 0.08
CA SER A 36 -25.21 7.70 0.44
C SER A 36 -25.08 9.02 -0.32
N MET A 37 -23.87 9.37 -0.78
CA MET A 37 -23.63 10.48 -1.71
C MET A 37 -23.95 10.15 -3.18
N GLY A 38 -24.44 8.93 -3.47
CA GLY A 38 -24.81 8.49 -4.82
C GLY A 38 -23.63 8.04 -5.69
N ILE A 39 -22.45 7.78 -5.11
CA ILE A 39 -21.28 7.32 -5.87
C ILE A 39 -21.45 5.83 -6.19
N ALA A 40 -21.49 5.50 -7.48
CA ALA A 40 -21.60 4.14 -7.99
C ALA A 40 -20.24 3.58 -8.47
N GLY A 41 -20.15 2.25 -8.61
CA GLY A 41 -18.96 1.59 -9.14
C GLY A 41 -17.76 1.59 -8.18
N LEU A 42 -18.01 1.67 -6.87
CA LEU A 42 -16.98 1.57 -5.85
C LEU A 42 -16.31 0.18 -5.89
N GLN A 43 -14.99 0.18 -5.85
CA GLN A 43 -14.17 -1.03 -5.72
C GLN A 43 -13.33 -0.91 -4.45
N LEU A 44 -13.36 -1.96 -3.64
CA LEU A 44 -12.61 -2.04 -2.40
C LEU A 44 -11.41 -2.95 -2.59
N GLU A 45 -10.21 -2.40 -2.45
CA GLU A 45 -8.95 -3.14 -2.45
C GLU A 45 -8.41 -3.18 -1.02
N ILE A 46 -8.27 -4.38 -0.45
CA ILE A 46 -7.74 -4.59 0.90
C ILE A 46 -6.41 -5.32 0.80
N ASN A 47 -5.49 -4.95 1.69
CA ASN A 47 -4.22 -5.62 1.88
C ASN A 47 -3.86 -5.65 3.38
N SER A 48 -2.95 -6.52 3.78
CA SER A 48 -2.34 -6.53 5.12
C SER A 48 -0.83 -6.41 5.00
N LEU A 49 -0.22 -5.64 5.91
CA LEU A 49 1.23 -5.65 6.12
C LEU A 49 1.67 -6.64 7.20
N GLY A 50 0.73 -7.45 7.70
CA GLY A 50 0.94 -8.40 8.79
C GLY A 50 1.30 -7.69 10.09
N CYS A 51 1.86 -8.44 11.04
CA CYS A 51 2.34 -7.91 12.30
C CYS A 51 3.83 -7.47 12.20
N PRO A 52 4.39 -6.81 13.23
CA PRO A 52 5.81 -6.44 13.25
C PRO A 52 6.76 -7.63 13.00
N ALA A 53 6.41 -8.83 13.47
CA ALA A 53 7.19 -10.05 13.24
C ALA A 53 7.09 -10.57 11.79
N CYS A 54 5.98 -10.33 11.08
CA CYS A 54 5.82 -10.67 9.66
C CYS A 54 6.63 -9.73 8.75
N ARG A 55 6.76 -8.46 9.15
CA ARG A 55 7.32 -7.41 8.28
C ARG A 55 8.83 -7.56 8.05
N LEU A 56 9.57 -8.04 9.04
CA LEU A 56 11.02 -8.28 8.93
C LEU A 56 11.38 -9.35 7.88
N PRO A 57 10.86 -10.59 7.95
CA PRO A 57 11.15 -11.60 6.94
C PRO A 57 10.61 -11.21 5.57
N PHE A 58 9.47 -10.51 5.49
CA PHE A 58 8.94 -10.01 4.23
C PHE A 58 9.83 -8.92 3.60
N ARG A 59 10.35 -8.00 4.41
CA ARG A 59 11.34 -7.01 3.93
C ARG A 59 12.58 -7.72 3.38
N ALA A 60 13.07 -8.74 4.07
CA ALA A 60 14.24 -9.50 3.63
C ALA A 60 13.97 -10.27 2.32
N SER A 61 12.78 -10.86 2.14
CA SER A 61 12.43 -11.55 0.90
C SER A 61 12.31 -10.59 -0.29
N ILE A 62 11.78 -9.38 -0.08
CA ILE A 62 11.72 -8.33 -1.10
C ILE A 62 13.12 -7.83 -1.47
N LEU A 63 13.99 -7.61 -0.48
CA LEU A 63 15.39 -7.23 -0.76
C LEU A 63 16.09 -8.29 -1.58
N LYS A 64 16.05 -9.55 -1.13
CA LYS A 64 16.63 -10.69 -1.86
C LYS A 64 16.05 -10.84 -3.27
N PHE A 65 14.76 -10.56 -3.45
CA PHE A 65 14.13 -10.61 -4.77
C PHE A 65 14.64 -9.50 -5.71
N LEU A 66 15.01 -8.34 -5.17
CA LEU A 66 15.49 -7.18 -5.94
C LEU A 66 17.00 -7.17 -6.17
N GLU A 67 17.76 -8.02 -5.46
CA GLU A 67 19.20 -8.21 -5.69
C GLU A 67 19.47 -8.53 -7.17
N GLY A 68 20.39 -7.77 -7.78
CA GLY A 68 20.77 -7.90 -9.19
C GLY A 68 19.77 -7.28 -10.18
N LYS A 69 18.70 -6.63 -9.72
CA LYS A 69 17.70 -5.94 -10.56
C LYS A 69 17.73 -4.41 -10.37
N GLU A 70 18.68 -3.88 -9.62
CA GLU A 70 18.74 -2.49 -9.16
C GLU A 70 18.88 -1.51 -10.32
N GLU A 71 19.63 -1.87 -11.36
CA GLU A 71 19.84 -1.02 -12.53
C GLU A 71 18.55 -0.75 -13.31
N GLY A 72 17.62 -1.71 -13.30
CA GLY A 72 16.31 -1.59 -13.95
C GLY A 72 15.33 -0.70 -13.20
N LEU A 73 15.61 -0.35 -11.94
CA LEU A 73 14.75 0.50 -11.12
C LEU A 73 14.90 1.98 -11.51
N CYS A 74 13.87 2.77 -11.21
CA CYS A 74 13.97 4.23 -11.28
C CYS A 74 14.79 4.79 -10.12
N GLU A 75 15.27 6.02 -10.24
CA GLU A 75 16.13 6.66 -9.24
C GLU A 75 15.48 6.74 -7.85
N ASP A 76 14.16 6.94 -7.79
CA ASP A 76 13.41 6.88 -6.54
C ASP A 76 13.44 5.48 -5.91
N CYS A 77 13.30 4.43 -6.72
CA CYS A 77 13.29 3.06 -6.25
C CYS A 77 14.68 2.58 -5.83
N LYS A 78 15.74 3.00 -6.53
CA LYS A 78 17.13 2.79 -6.10
C LYS A 78 17.38 3.38 -4.70
N ARG A 79 16.87 4.58 -4.43
CA ARG A 79 16.92 5.17 -3.07
C ARG A 79 16.09 4.41 -2.06
N ARG A 80 14.91 3.91 -2.45
CA ARG A 80 13.99 3.15 -1.57
C ARG A 80 14.55 1.80 -1.14
N LEU A 81 15.43 1.16 -1.93
CA LEU A 81 16.07 -0.11 -1.55
C LEU A 81 16.67 -0.05 -0.14
N ASN A 82 17.42 1.02 0.15
CA ASN A 82 18.09 1.19 1.44
C ASN A 82 17.14 1.68 2.55
N ALA A 83 16.17 2.53 2.22
CA ALA A 83 15.26 3.10 3.22
C ALA A 83 14.07 2.18 3.54
N ASN A 84 13.18 1.99 2.56
CA ASN A 84 11.98 1.17 2.69
C ASN A 84 11.66 0.48 1.34
N PRO A 85 12.19 -0.75 1.12
CA PRO A 85 12.08 -1.45 -0.16
C PRO A 85 10.64 -1.86 -0.49
N LEU A 86 9.73 -1.95 0.50
CA LEU A 86 8.32 -2.25 0.25
C LEU A 86 7.65 -1.18 -0.62
N ARG A 87 8.10 0.08 -0.56
CA ARG A 87 7.58 1.18 -1.39
C ARG A 87 7.94 1.06 -2.87
N ILE A 88 8.76 0.07 -3.26
CA ILE A 88 9.04 -0.21 -4.66
C ILE A 88 7.82 -0.87 -5.32
N LEU A 89 7.03 -1.62 -4.55
CA LEU A 89 5.78 -2.25 -5.01
C LEU A 89 4.72 -1.20 -5.42
N ASP A 90 4.74 -0.02 -4.80
CA ASP A 90 3.83 1.10 -5.11
C ASP A 90 4.37 2.06 -6.20
N CYS A 91 5.45 1.68 -6.90
CA CYS A 91 6.02 2.55 -7.93
C CYS A 91 5.09 2.66 -9.14
N LYS A 92 4.89 3.88 -9.64
CA LYS A 92 4.06 4.17 -10.81
C LYS A 92 4.81 4.07 -12.14
N GLU A 93 6.14 3.90 -12.11
CA GLU A 93 6.92 3.74 -13.33
C GLU A 93 6.79 2.31 -13.86
N GLU A 94 6.48 2.18 -15.15
CA GLU A 94 6.20 0.90 -15.79
C GLU A 94 7.36 -0.09 -15.68
N LYS A 95 8.61 0.38 -15.79
CA LYS A 95 9.81 -0.46 -15.62
C LYS A 95 9.90 -1.08 -14.22
N CYS A 96 9.63 -0.27 -13.19
CA CYS A 96 9.63 -0.73 -11.80
C CYS A 96 8.49 -1.72 -11.58
N HIS A 97 7.29 -1.41 -12.09
CA HIS A 97 6.13 -2.29 -11.99
C HIS A 97 6.38 -3.66 -12.65
N LYS A 98 7.01 -3.70 -13.83
CA LYS A 98 7.38 -4.96 -14.51
C LYS A 98 8.37 -5.78 -13.67
N ILE A 99 9.35 -5.13 -13.06
CA ILE A 99 10.35 -5.77 -12.20
C ILE A 99 9.71 -6.29 -10.90
N SER A 100 8.79 -5.53 -10.31
CA SER A 100 8.17 -5.86 -9.02
C SER A 100 6.91 -6.72 -9.13
N ALA A 101 6.33 -6.90 -10.32
CA ALA A 101 5.11 -7.71 -10.50
C ALA A 101 5.23 -9.16 -10.00
N PRO A 102 6.38 -9.87 -10.17
CA PRO A 102 6.56 -11.21 -9.63
C PRO A 102 7.19 -11.21 -8.22
N ALA A 103 7.17 -10.08 -7.52
CA ALA A 103 7.68 -10.02 -6.15
C ALA A 103 6.90 -10.95 -5.22
N PRO A 104 7.54 -11.50 -4.17
CA PRO A 104 6.84 -12.26 -3.15
C PRO A 104 5.72 -11.42 -2.53
N ARG A 105 4.60 -12.08 -2.21
CA ARG A 105 3.47 -11.46 -1.53
C ARG A 105 3.43 -11.90 -0.07
N LEU A 106 2.90 -11.05 0.79
CA LEU A 106 2.72 -11.38 2.20
C LEU A 106 1.45 -12.22 2.43
N LEU A 107 0.44 -12.02 1.58
CA LEU A 107 -0.83 -12.73 1.53
C LEU A 107 -1.09 -13.24 0.10
#